data_AF-A0A258QE39-F1
#
_entry.id   AF-A0A258QE39-F1
#
_cell.length_a   1.000
_cell.length_b   1.000
_cell.length_c   1.000
_cell.angle_alpha   90.00
_cell.angle_beta   90.00
_cell.angle_gamma   90.00
#
_symmetry.space_group_name_H-M   'P 1'
#
loop_
_entity.id
_entity.type
_entity.pdbx_description
1 polymer ?
#
loop_
_entity_poly.entity_id
_entity_poly.type
_entity_poly.pdbx_seq_one_letter_code
_entity_poly.pdbx_strand_id
1 'polypeptide(L)'
;MTHWIARFSIAQKNVFGYGLILLVMFSMAVLTYLNMGRIKGVASDVIEQRQPAAFAADAIRIQLERSMASVGLFLQSKSPSDRAHFEAAIAGIGQAQAVLKQHSNRPMDDLDAELKQFVAKADRVMAISADDQKNLPGMEYANQNVNPLAIQISGLMSTLISAEAEADAGTIPRRALVLDLARLRGEWGDVVAGLRGFMAFRSPALENNFTLYSAETLKRTQEINQ
;
A
#
# COMPACT_ATOMS: atom_id res chain seq x y z
N MET A 1 0.41 21.96 -84.04
CA MET A 1 1.62 21.16 -83.73
C MET A 1 1.32 19.65 -83.80
N THR A 2 0.76 19.14 -84.90
CA THR A 2 0.36 17.71 -85.02
C THR A 2 0.72 17.09 -86.39
N HIS A 3 1.48 17.79 -87.23
CA HIS A 3 1.92 17.25 -88.54
C HIS A 3 3.09 16.25 -88.44
N TRP A 4 3.72 16.09 -87.28
CA TRP A 4 4.86 15.18 -87.10
C TRP A 4 4.44 13.72 -86.85
N ILE A 5 3.24 13.50 -86.29
CA ILE A 5 2.69 12.17 -85.98
C ILE A 5 2.10 11.50 -87.25
N ALA A 6 1.85 12.27 -88.32
CA ALA A 6 1.23 11.76 -89.54
C ALA A 6 2.18 10.96 -90.45
N ARG A 7 3.50 11.02 -90.24
CA ARG A 7 4.52 10.34 -91.07
C ARG A 7 4.95 8.95 -90.58
N PHE A 8 4.48 8.53 -89.40
CA PHE A 8 4.81 7.22 -88.82
C PHE A 8 3.79 6.17 -89.23
N SER A 9 4.28 5.01 -89.67
CA SER A 9 3.47 3.82 -89.97
C SER A 9 2.61 3.44 -88.75
N ILE A 10 1.41 2.92 -88.98
CA ILE A 10 0.48 2.47 -87.92
C ILE A 10 1.19 1.52 -86.92
N ALA A 11 2.12 0.70 -87.42
CA ALA A 11 2.94 -0.19 -86.60
C ALA A 11 3.84 0.56 -85.59
N GLN A 12 4.46 1.68 -86.00
CA GLN A 12 5.36 2.46 -85.14
C GLN A 12 4.59 3.23 -84.05
N LYS A 13 3.34 3.65 -84.34
CA LYS A 13 2.46 4.27 -83.35
C LYS A 13 2.05 3.27 -82.26
N ASN A 14 1.76 2.02 -82.63
CA ASN A 14 1.47 0.96 -81.67
C ASN A 14 2.69 0.61 -80.81
N VAL A 15 3.88 0.48 -81.42
CA VAL A 15 5.12 0.19 -80.66
C VAL A 15 5.47 1.31 -79.68
N PHE A 16 5.27 2.58 -80.05
CA PHE A 16 5.46 3.71 -79.14
C PHE A 16 4.46 3.69 -77.98
N GLY A 17 3.18 3.39 -78.25
CA GLY A 17 2.15 3.25 -77.22
C GLY A 17 2.47 2.11 -76.24
N TYR A 18 2.86 0.94 -76.74
CA TYR A 18 3.28 -0.19 -75.90
C TYR A 18 4.53 0.12 -75.09
N GLY A 19 5.53 0.78 -75.69
CA GLY A 19 6.75 1.21 -75.00
C GLY A 19 6.47 2.20 -73.87
N LEU A 20 5.54 3.14 -74.09
CA LEU A 20 5.13 4.09 -73.07
C LEU A 20 4.43 3.40 -71.90
N ILE A 21 3.52 2.46 -72.17
CA ILE A 21 2.83 1.68 -71.13
C ILE A 21 3.84 0.86 -70.33
N LEU A 22 4.79 0.19 -70.99
CA LEU A 22 5.86 -0.57 -70.34
C LEU A 22 6.72 0.31 -69.43
N LEU A 23 7.07 1.51 -69.89
CA LEU A 23 7.86 2.46 -69.10
C LEU A 23 7.11 2.92 -67.86
N VAL A 24 5.81 3.21 -67.98
CA VAL A 24 4.95 3.56 -66.84
C VAL A 24 4.85 2.39 -65.85
N MET A 25 4.64 1.17 -66.33
CA MET A 25 4.59 -0.04 -65.49
C MET A 25 5.91 -0.28 -64.76
N PHE A 26 7.05 -0.13 -65.46
CA PHE A 26 8.37 -0.25 -64.86
C PHE A 26 8.60 0.80 -63.79
N SER A 27 8.20 2.04 -64.05
CA SER A 27 8.27 3.14 -63.08
C SER A 27 7.45 2.86 -61.83
N MET A 28 6.22 2.36 -61.99
CA MET A 28 5.37 1.93 -60.87
C MET A 28 5.99 0.79 -60.08
N ALA A 29 6.57 -0.21 -60.75
CA ALA A 29 7.23 -1.34 -60.09
C ALA A 29 8.42 -0.87 -59.24
N VAL A 30 9.26 0.02 -59.79
CA VAL A 30 10.40 0.61 -59.07
C VAL A 30 9.92 1.44 -57.87
N LEU A 31 8.90 2.28 -58.04
CA LEU A 31 8.35 3.09 -56.95
C LEU A 31 7.77 2.21 -55.83
N THR A 32 7.09 1.13 -56.20
CA THR A 32 6.54 0.14 -55.26
C THR A 32 7.66 -0.57 -54.48
N TYR A 33 8.73 -0.97 -55.17
CA TYR A 33 9.89 -1.60 -54.54
C TYR A 33 10.58 -0.67 -53.53
N LEU A 34 10.79 0.60 -53.90
CA LEU A 34 11.38 1.61 -53.02
C LEU A 34 10.48 1.90 -51.80
N ASN A 35 9.16 1.98 -51.99
CA ASN A 35 8.21 2.17 -50.90
C ASN A 35 8.16 0.95 -49.96
N MET A 36 8.23 -0.27 -50.49
CA MET A 36 8.28 -1.50 -49.68
C MET A 36 9.52 -1.55 -48.78
N GLY A 37 10.67 -1.08 -49.28
CA GLY A 37 11.90 -0.94 -48.49
C GLY A 37 11.75 0.03 -47.31
N ARG A 38 11.04 1.15 -47.52
CA ARG A 38 10.78 2.15 -46.47
C ARG A 38 9.77 1.65 -45.42
N ILE A 39 8.78 0.85 -45.84
CA ILE A 39 7.80 0.22 -44.94
C ILE A 39 8.45 -0.86 -44.05
N LYS A 40 9.41 -1.64 -44.58
CA LYS A 40 10.16 -2.61 -43.76
C LYS A 40 10.93 -1.95 -42.60
N GLY A 41 11.53 -0.78 -42.83
CA GLY A 41 12.23 -0.03 -41.78
C GLY A 41 11.33 0.47 -40.66
N VAL A 42 10.13 0.94 -40.99
CA VAL A 42 9.14 1.41 -40.00
C VAL A 42 8.46 0.24 -39.27
N ALA A 43 8.23 -0.88 -39.95
CA ALA A 43 7.66 -2.08 -39.34
C ALA A 43 8.63 -2.77 -38.37
N SER A 44 9.93 -2.82 -38.69
CA SER A 44 10.96 -3.39 -37.79
C SER A 44 11.10 -2.58 -36.49
N ASP A 45 11.10 -1.24 -36.56
CA ASP A 45 11.22 -0.39 -35.37
C ASP A 45 10.01 -0.53 -34.41
N VAL A 46 8.80 -0.71 -34.93
CA VAL A 46 7.58 -0.92 -34.12
C VAL A 46 7.52 -2.32 -33.51
N ILE A 47 7.99 -3.34 -34.23
CA ILE A 47 7.93 -4.75 -33.80
C ILE A 47 9.09 -5.11 -32.85
N GLU A 48 10.30 -4.58 -33.08
CA GLU A 48 11.49 -4.95 -32.30
C GLU A 48 11.69 -4.10 -31.03
N GLN A 49 11.16 -2.87 -30.96
CA GLN A 49 11.35 -2.00 -29.79
C GLN A 49 10.04 -1.71 -29.05
N ARG A 50 8.98 -1.30 -29.76
CA ARG A 50 7.78 -0.78 -29.08
C ARG A 50 6.89 -1.89 -28.49
N GLN A 51 6.75 -3.03 -29.16
CA GLN A 51 5.95 -4.14 -28.66
C GLN A 51 6.55 -4.80 -27.40
N PRO A 52 7.85 -5.18 -27.36
CA PRO A 52 8.44 -5.75 -26.15
C PRO A 52 8.40 -4.81 -24.94
N ALA A 53 8.63 -3.51 -25.16
CA ALA A 53 8.54 -2.50 -24.09
C ALA A 53 7.10 -2.38 -23.54
N ALA A 54 6.08 -2.42 -24.39
CA ALA A 54 4.69 -2.38 -23.94
C ALA A 54 4.31 -3.62 -23.13
N PHE A 55 4.72 -4.82 -23.56
CA PHE A 55 4.50 -6.05 -22.81
C PHE A 55 5.23 -6.04 -21.47
N ALA A 56 6.46 -5.53 -21.43
CA ALA A 56 7.22 -5.38 -20.21
C ALA A 56 6.53 -4.43 -19.23
N ALA A 57 5.98 -3.31 -19.70
CA ALA A 57 5.23 -2.37 -18.87
C ALA A 57 3.94 -3.01 -18.30
N ASP A 58 3.20 -3.77 -19.09
CA ASP A 58 2.00 -4.48 -18.59
C ASP A 58 2.37 -5.60 -17.60
N ALA A 59 3.48 -6.30 -17.83
CA ALA A 59 4.00 -7.28 -16.89
C ALA A 59 4.37 -6.63 -15.54
N ILE A 60 5.02 -5.46 -15.55
CA ILE A 60 5.31 -4.69 -14.32
C ILE A 60 4.00 -4.36 -13.60
N ARG A 61 2.98 -3.86 -14.31
CA ARG A 61 1.68 -3.52 -13.75
C ARG A 61 1.01 -4.72 -13.07
N ILE A 62 0.93 -5.86 -13.76
CA ILE A 62 0.32 -7.09 -13.22
C ILE A 62 1.06 -7.58 -11.97
N GLN A 63 2.39 -7.56 -11.99
CA GLN A 63 3.18 -8.00 -10.84
C GLN A 63 3.07 -7.01 -9.67
N LEU A 64 2.94 -5.71 -9.94
CA LEU A 64 2.68 -4.70 -8.93
C LEU A 64 1.32 -4.95 -8.26
N GLU A 65 0.26 -5.17 -9.03
CA GLU A 65 -1.07 -5.52 -8.52
C GLU A 65 -1.03 -6.78 -7.62
N ARG A 66 -0.33 -7.84 -8.07
CA ARG A 66 -0.13 -9.05 -7.28
C ARG A 66 0.64 -8.80 -5.99
N SER A 67 1.70 -7.99 -6.04
CA SER A 67 2.48 -7.65 -4.85
C SER A 67 1.63 -6.92 -3.81
N MET A 68 0.77 -5.99 -4.23
CA MET A 68 -0.15 -5.28 -3.33
C MET A 68 -1.18 -6.23 -2.71
N ALA A 69 -1.73 -7.17 -3.49
CA ALA A 69 -2.64 -8.19 -2.97
C ALA A 69 -1.96 -9.08 -1.92
N SER A 70 -0.74 -9.55 -2.19
CA SER A 70 0.05 -10.36 -1.25
C SER A 70 0.37 -9.60 0.04
N VAL A 71 0.69 -8.30 -0.03
CA VAL A 71 0.86 -7.46 1.17
C VAL A 71 -0.44 -7.39 1.96
N GLY A 72 -1.57 -7.12 1.30
CA GLY A 72 -2.88 -7.06 1.96
C GLY A 72 -3.23 -8.37 2.68
N LEU A 73 -3.00 -9.51 2.03
CA LEU A 73 -3.20 -10.83 2.63
C LEU A 73 -2.24 -11.09 3.79
N PHE A 74 -0.95 -10.76 3.65
CA PHE A 74 0.03 -10.89 4.72
C PHE A 74 -0.34 -10.07 5.95
N LEU A 75 -0.86 -8.85 5.77
CA LEU A 75 -1.30 -8.01 6.90
C LEU A 75 -2.47 -8.62 7.67
N GLN A 76 -3.28 -9.46 7.01
CA GLN A 76 -4.41 -10.13 7.63
C GLN A 76 -4.01 -11.48 8.24
N SER A 77 -3.22 -12.28 7.53
CA SER A 77 -2.91 -13.67 7.87
C SER A 77 -1.59 -13.85 8.62
N LYS A 78 -0.65 -12.91 8.45
CA LYS A 78 0.77 -13.00 8.83
C LYS A 78 1.46 -14.26 8.26
N SER A 79 0.93 -14.82 7.18
CA SER A 79 1.39 -16.10 6.63
C SER A 79 2.72 -15.96 5.88
N PRO A 80 3.72 -16.83 6.12
CA PRO A 80 4.93 -16.88 5.31
C PRO A 80 4.67 -17.13 3.82
N SER A 81 3.55 -17.76 3.45
CA SER A 81 3.17 -17.95 2.04
C SER A 81 2.96 -16.63 1.32
N ASP A 82 2.30 -15.67 1.97
CA ASP A 82 1.93 -14.39 1.36
C ASP A 82 3.17 -13.50 1.20
N ARG A 83 4.11 -13.60 2.16
CA ARG A 83 5.47 -13.04 2.04
C ARG A 83 6.20 -13.58 0.82
N ALA A 84 6.20 -14.89 0.62
CA ALA A 84 6.86 -15.52 -0.52
C ALA A 84 6.21 -15.10 -1.86
N HIS A 85 4.88 -14.98 -1.90
CA HIS A 85 4.17 -14.48 -3.08
C HIS A 85 4.51 -13.01 -3.41
N PHE A 86 4.67 -12.17 -2.38
CA PHE A 86 5.17 -10.81 -2.57
C PHE A 86 6.58 -10.80 -3.17
N GLU A 87 7.51 -11.56 -2.60
CA GLU A 87 8.91 -11.63 -3.07
C GLU A 87 9.00 -12.14 -4.51
N ALA A 88 8.19 -13.15 -4.87
CA ALA A 88 8.09 -13.64 -6.23
C ALA A 88 7.56 -12.57 -7.21
N ALA A 89 6.57 -11.78 -6.80
CA ALA A 89 6.04 -10.67 -7.60
C ALA A 89 7.10 -9.57 -7.81
N ILE A 90 7.85 -9.20 -6.77
CA ILE A 90 8.96 -8.23 -6.87
C ILE A 90 10.06 -8.73 -7.80
N ALA A 91 10.43 -10.01 -7.72
CA ALA A 91 11.39 -10.60 -8.66
C ALA A 91 10.88 -10.52 -10.11
N GLY A 92 9.58 -10.76 -10.33
CA GLY A 92 8.93 -10.60 -11.62
C GLY A 92 8.96 -9.16 -12.16
N ILE A 93 8.79 -8.16 -11.29
CA ILE A 93 8.95 -6.74 -11.66
C ILE A 93 10.37 -6.47 -12.12
N GLY A 94 11.38 -6.95 -11.38
CA GLY A 94 12.79 -6.75 -11.73
C GLY A 94 13.16 -7.34 -13.10
N GLN A 95 12.62 -8.52 -13.44
CA GLN A 95 12.79 -9.13 -14.76
C GLN A 95 12.14 -8.29 -15.87
N ALA A 96 10.88 -7.87 -15.68
CA ALA A 96 10.17 -7.05 -16.65
C ALA A 96 10.82 -5.67 -16.83
N GLN A 97 11.37 -5.09 -15.77
CA GLN A 97 12.12 -3.83 -15.82
C GLN A 97 13.41 -3.95 -16.63
N ALA A 98 14.13 -5.06 -16.54
CA ALA A 98 15.32 -5.30 -17.36
C ALA A 98 14.97 -5.34 -18.86
N VAL A 99 13.87 -6.01 -19.23
CA VAL A 99 13.35 -6.03 -20.61
C VAL A 99 12.92 -4.63 -21.04
N LEU A 100 12.20 -3.90 -20.18
CA LEU A 100 11.77 -2.53 -20.48
C LEU A 100 12.96 -1.60 -20.77
N LYS A 101 14.03 -1.69 -19.96
CA LYS A 101 15.25 -0.91 -20.16
C LYS A 101 15.99 -1.25 -21.45
N GLN A 102 15.95 -2.51 -21.88
CA GLN A 102 16.59 -2.94 -23.12
C GLN A 102 15.88 -2.40 -24.37
N HIS A 103 14.56 -2.24 -24.31
CA HIS A 103 13.73 -1.86 -25.46
C HIS A 103 13.18 -0.41 -25.39
N SER A 104 13.56 0.36 -24.37
CA SER A 104 13.15 1.76 -24.18
C SER A 104 14.31 2.73 -24.35
N ASN A 105 14.11 3.78 -25.15
CA ASN A 105 15.03 4.91 -25.28
C ASN A 105 14.82 6.01 -24.22
N ARG A 106 13.82 5.86 -23.33
CA ARG A 106 13.58 6.80 -22.23
C ARG A 106 14.37 6.40 -20.97
N PRO A 107 14.89 7.39 -20.22
CA PRO A 107 15.44 7.15 -18.89
C PRO A 107 14.35 6.58 -17.96
N MET A 108 14.71 5.59 -17.16
CA MET A 108 13.78 4.85 -16.26
C MET A 108 14.14 5.02 -14.79
N ASP A 109 15.02 5.97 -14.47
CA ASP A 109 15.52 6.18 -13.11
C ASP A 109 14.41 6.53 -12.11
N ASP A 110 13.39 7.27 -12.56
CA ASP A 110 12.22 7.62 -11.75
C ASP A 110 11.39 6.37 -11.40
N LEU A 111 11.12 5.51 -12.39
CA LEU A 111 10.38 4.26 -12.18
C LEU A 111 11.16 3.31 -11.25
N ASP A 112 12.47 3.22 -11.43
CA ASP A 112 13.36 2.49 -10.53
C ASP A 112 13.28 3.00 -9.09
N ALA A 113 13.29 4.32 -8.90
CA ALA A 113 13.21 4.95 -7.59
C ALA A 113 11.84 4.69 -6.94
N GLU A 114 10.75 4.84 -7.68
CA GLU A 114 9.39 4.59 -7.18
C GLU A 114 9.18 3.13 -6.77
N LEU A 115 9.64 2.17 -7.59
CA LEU A 115 9.56 0.75 -7.27
C LEU A 115 10.39 0.38 -6.04
N LYS A 116 11.60 0.93 -5.90
CA LYS A 116 12.42 0.75 -4.68
C LYS A 116 11.72 1.31 -3.44
N GLN A 117 11.13 2.49 -3.54
CA GLN A 117 10.37 3.07 -2.44
C GLN A 117 9.14 2.23 -2.08
N PHE A 118 8.42 1.70 -3.07
CA PHE A 118 7.31 0.80 -2.85
C PHE A 118 7.74 -0.46 -2.08
N VAL A 119 8.79 -1.15 -2.53
CA VAL A 119 9.31 -2.35 -1.86
C VAL A 119 9.72 -2.03 -0.43
N ALA A 120 10.48 -0.96 -0.21
CA ALA A 120 10.91 -0.57 1.14
C ALA A 120 9.73 -0.25 2.08
N LYS A 121 8.68 0.41 1.57
CA LYS A 121 7.47 0.69 2.35
C LYS A 121 6.70 -0.60 2.65
N ALA A 122 6.52 -1.48 1.68
CA ALA A 122 5.84 -2.76 1.85
C ALA A 122 6.57 -3.65 2.87
N ASP A 123 7.90 -3.76 2.78
CA ASP A 123 8.71 -4.50 3.74
C ASP A 123 8.58 -3.95 5.15
N ARG A 124 8.61 -2.63 5.32
CA ARG A 124 8.42 -1.98 6.61
C ARG A 124 7.05 -2.27 7.21
N VAL A 125 6.00 -2.18 6.39
CA VAL A 125 4.62 -2.44 6.82
C VAL A 125 4.43 -3.90 7.22
N MET A 126 4.95 -4.85 6.44
CA MET A 126 4.95 -6.27 6.79
C MET A 126 5.76 -6.55 8.06
N ALA A 127 6.93 -5.92 8.23
CA ALA A 127 7.77 -6.10 9.42
C ALA A 127 7.12 -5.55 10.70
N ILE A 128 6.42 -4.42 10.62
CA ILE A 128 5.63 -3.88 11.75
C ILE A 128 4.46 -4.81 12.07
N SER A 129 3.77 -5.33 11.05
CA SER A 129 2.63 -6.23 11.23
C SER A 129 3.00 -7.60 11.77
N ALA A 130 4.23 -8.07 11.53
CA ALA A 130 4.72 -9.35 12.02
C ALA A 130 5.13 -9.29 13.51
N ASP A 131 5.31 -8.10 14.07
CA ASP A 131 5.77 -7.88 15.44
C ASP A 131 4.64 -7.23 16.26
N ASP A 132 3.94 -8.05 17.05
CA ASP A 132 2.81 -7.59 17.87
C ASP A 132 3.18 -6.47 18.85
N GLN A 133 4.45 -6.41 19.32
CA GLN A 133 4.94 -5.32 20.16
C GLN A 133 5.15 -4.03 19.36
N LYS A 134 5.62 -4.10 18.12
CA LYS A 134 5.70 -2.92 17.23
C LYS A 134 4.33 -2.48 16.72
N ASN A 135 3.38 -3.41 16.63
CA ASN A 135 2.03 -3.14 16.14
C ASN A 135 1.16 -2.42 17.20
N LEU A 136 1.45 -2.61 18.51
CA LEU A 136 0.68 -2.03 19.62
C LEU A 136 1.59 -1.37 20.69
N PRO A 137 2.36 -0.32 20.34
CA PRO A 137 3.29 0.32 21.29
C PRO A 137 2.59 0.91 22.52
N GLY A 138 1.31 1.29 22.40
CA GLY A 138 0.51 1.75 23.53
C GLY A 138 0.19 0.64 24.54
N MET A 139 -0.02 -0.60 24.07
CA MET A 139 -0.21 -1.76 24.95
C MET A 139 1.08 -2.10 25.72
N GLU A 140 2.23 -2.01 25.05
CA GLU A 140 3.52 -2.21 25.72
C GLU A 140 3.73 -1.18 26.84
N TYR A 141 3.49 0.11 26.54
CA TYR A 141 3.54 1.16 27.57
C TYR A 141 2.55 0.91 28.71
N ALA A 142 1.33 0.45 28.39
CA ALA A 142 0.31 0.08 29.36
C ALA A 142 0.82 -1.01 30.31
N ASN A 143 1.43 -2.05 29.76
CA ASN A 143 1.92 -3.18 30.53
C ASN A 143 3.07 -2.80 31.47
N GLN A 144 3.96 -1.91 31.02
CA GLN A 144 5.13 -1.49 31.78
C GLN A 144 4.82 -0.40 32.82
N ASN A 145 3.89 0.51 32.55
CA ASN A 145 3.69 1.72 33.36
C ASN A 145 2.29 1.79 33.99
N VAL A 146 1.24 1.44 33.24
CA VAL A 146 -0.15 1.64 33.69
C VAL A 146 -0.64 0.46 34.55
N ASN A 147 -0.41 -0.79 34.12
CA ASN A 147 -0.86 -1.98 34.84
C ASN A 147 -0.27 -2.07 36.25
N PRO A 148 1.04 -1.83 36.48
CA PRO A 148 1.61 -1.90 37.82
C PRO A 148 0.99 -0.86 38.77
N LEU A 149 0.79 0.38 38.29
CA LEU A 149 0.14 1.44 39.06
C LEU A 149 -1.32 1.10 39.37
N ALA A 150 -2.06 0.56 38.40
CA ALA A 150 -3.44 0.15 38.59
C ALA A 150 -3.59 -0.95 39.65
N ILE A 151 -2.70 -1.95 39.63
CA ILE A 151 -2.63 -3.02 40.64
C ILE A 151 -2.30 -2.42 42.01
N GLN A 152 -1.32 -1.53 42.09
CA GLN A 152 -0.90 -0.91 43.35
C GLN A 152 -2.04 -0.10 43.98
N ILE A 153 -2.66 0.80 43.22
CA ILE A 153 -3.75 1.66 43.69
C ILE A 153 -4.97 0.82 44.12
N SER A 154 -5.34 -0.20 43.33
CA SER A 154 -6.44 -1.11 43.67
C SER A 154 -6.15 -1.96 44.91
N GLY A 155 -4.89 -2.37 45.09
CA GLY A 155 -4.39 -3.07 46.27
C GLY A 155 -4.51 -2.21 47.52
N LEU A 156 -4.01 -0.97 47.47
CA LEU A 156 -4.10 -0.01 48.58
C LEU A 156 -5.56 0.27 48.98
N MET A 157 -6.46 0.50 48.03
CA MET A 157 -7.89 0.67 48.31
C MET A 157 -8.50 -0.58 48.96
N SER A 158 -8.09 -1.78 48.53
CA SER A 158 -8.56 -3.02 49.13
C SER A 158 -8.05 -3.20 50.55
N THR A 159 -6.78 -2.85 50.83
CA THR A 159 -6.22 -2.84 52.17
C THR A 159 -6.96 -1.87 53.09
N LEU A 160 -7.32 -0.67 52.61
CA LEU A 160 -8.11 0.30 53.40
C LEU A 160 -9.51 -0.24 53.72
N ILE A 161 -10.18 -0.84 52.74
CA ILE A 161 -11.50 -1.47 52.93
C ILE A 161 -11.42 -2.61 53.95
N SER A 162 -10.40 -3.48 53.84
CA SER A 162 -10.20 -4.59 54.78
C SER A 162 -9.84 -4.11 56.19
N ALA A 163 -8.97 -3.09 56.32
CA ALA A 163 -8.59 -2.53 57.60
C ALA A 163 -9.80 -1.96 58.36
N GLU A 164 -10.75 -1.33 57.66
CA GLU A 164 -11.98 -0.86 58.29
C GLU A 164 -12.96 -1.99 58.63
N ALA A 165 -12.98 -3.08 57.84
CA ALA A 165 -13.78 -4.25 58.16
C ALA A 165 -13.27 -5.02 59.40
N GLU A 166 -11.97 -4.98 59.64
CA GLU A 166 -11.29 -5.61 60.79
C GLU A 166 -11.19 -4.69 62.02
N ALA A 167 -11.48 -3.39 61.86
CA ALA A 167 -11.41 -2.44 62.96
C ALA A 167 -12.50 -2.71 64.01
N ASP A 168 -12.14 -2.57 65.29
CA ASP A 168 -13.10 -2.60 66.39
C ASP A 168 -14.17 -1.52 66.19
N ALA A 169 -15.40 -1.81 66.66
CA ALA A 169 -16.53 -0.90 66.57
C ALA A 169 -16.22 0.43 67.27
N GLY A 170 -15.77 1.42 66.50
CA GLY A 170 -15.50 2.77 66.97
C GLY A 170 -16.78 3.54 67.28
N THR A 171 -16.63 4.66 67.99
CA THR A 171 -17.73 5.57 68.34
C THR A 171 -18.32 6.31 67.13
N ILE A 172 -17.59 6.35 66.00
CA ILE A 172 -18.01 7.03 64.77
C ILE A 172 -18.32 5.98 63.70
N PRO A 173 -19.53 6.00 63.09
CA PRO A 173 -19.86 5.10 61.99
C PRO A 173 -19.09 5.47 60.72
N ARG A 174 -18.17 4.60 60.30
CA ARG A 174 -17.32 4.78 59.10
C ARG A 174 -17.80 4.00 57.86
N ARG A 175 -18.99 3.40 57.94
CA ARG A 175 -19.60 2.62 56.85
C ARG A 175 -19.73 3.40 55.54
N ALA A 176 -20.01 4.70 55.60
CA ALA A 176 -20.10 5.55 54.40
C ALA A 176 -18.75 5.62 53.66
N LEU A 177 -17.66 5.88 54.39
CA LEU A 177 -16.30 5.92 53.84
C LEU A 177 -15.91 4.59 53.16
N VAL A 178 -16.24 3.44 53.78
CA VAL A 178 -15.97 2.12 53.17
C VAL A 178 -16.72 1.94 51.85
N LEU A 179 -17.99 2.35 51.81
CA LEU A 179 -18.79 2.27 50.59
C LEU A 179 -18.23 3.19 49.49
N ASP A 180 -17.76 4.38 49.86
CA ASP A 180 -17.17 5.32 48.91
C ASP A 180 -15.82 4.84 48.39
N LEU A 181 -14.97 4.24 49.23
CA LEU A 181 -13.74 3.56 48.81
C LEU A 181 -14.01 2.36 47.89
N ALA A 182 -15.04 1.57 48.19
CA ALA A 182 -15.42 0.43 47.35
C ALA A 182 -15.93 0.87 45.97
N ARG A 183 -16.69 1.97 45.90
CA ARG A 183 -17.13 2.59 44.65
C ARG A 183 -15.96 3.18 43.87
N LEU A 184 -15.09 3.94 44.55
CA LEU A 184 -13.90 4.53 43.94
C LEU A 184 -13.00 3.45 43.32
N ARG A 185 -12.86 2.28 43.96
CA ARG A 185 -12.14 1.14 43.39
C ARG A 185 -12.77 0.63 42.09
N GLY A 186 -14.10 0.57 42.03
CA GLY A 186 -14.83 0.18 40.82
C GLY A 186 -14.62 1.17 39.68
N GLU A 187 -14.87 2.45 39.95
CA GLU A 187 -14.73 3.55 38.99
C GLU A 187 -13.28 3.69 38.50
N TRP A 188 -12.29 3.54 39.38
CA TRP A 188 -10.88 3.48 39.01
C TRP A 188 -10.58 2.32 38.05
N GLY A 189 -11.23 1.16 38.26
CA GLY A 189 -11.16 0.03 37.33
C GLY A 189 -11.63 0.41 35.92
N ASP A 190 -12.72 1.17 35.83
CA ASP A 190 -13.26 1.65 34.55
C ASP A 190 -12.34 2.68 33.88
N VAL A 191 -11.72 3.58 34.65
CA VAL A 191 -10.67 4.51 34.16
C VAL A 191 -9.51 3.73 33.55
N VAL A 192 -8.98 2.73 34.26
CA VAL A 192 -7.86 1.90 33.80
C VAL A 192 -8.25 1.08 32.58
N ALA A 193 -9.46 0.54 32.53
CA ALA A 193 -9.97 -0.19 31.37
C ALA A 193 -10.11 0.74 30.14
N GLY A 194 -10.64 1.94 30.32
CA GLY A 194 -10.74 2.97 29.28
C GLY A 194 -9.36 3.39 28.76
N LEU A 195 -8.41 3.65 29.66
CA LEU A 195 -7.04 4.03 29.32
C LEU A 195 -6.34 2.93 28.52
N ARG A 196 -6.44 1.66 28.95
CA ARG A 196 -5.88 0.51 28.24
C ARG A 196 -6.52 0.32 26.87
N GLY A 197 -7.84 0.42 26.79
CA GLY A 197 -8.56 0.34 25.52
C GLY A 197 -8.10 1.43 24.55
N PHE A 198 -7.98 2.68 25.02
CA PHE A 198 -7.48 3.78 24.20
C PHE A 198 -6.03 3.55 23.75
N MET A 199 -5.13 3.14 24.64
CA MET A 199 -3.75 2.85 24.26
C MET A 199 -3.61 1.70 23.24
N ALA A 200 -4.52 0.72 23.28
CA ALA A 200 -4.54 -0.39 22.34
C ALA A 200 -5.07 0.00 20.96
N PHE A 201 -6.23 0.66 20.90
CA PHE A 201 -6.98 0.83 19.66
C PHE A 201 -7.04 2.27 19.15
N ARG A 202 -6.63 3.25 19.97
CA ARG A 202 -6.63 4.69 19.66
C ARG A 202 -7.96 5.20 19.11
N SER A 203 -9.06 4.62 19.58
CA SER A 203 -10.41 4.99 19.14
C SER A 203 -10.90 6.24 19.87
N PRO A 204 -11.49 7.23 19.17
CA PRO A 204 -12.08 8.42 19.79
C PRO A 204 -13.15 8.10 20.84
N ALA A 205 -13.90 6.99 20.65
CA ALA A 205 -14.88 6.55 21.63
C ALA A 205 -14.23 6.13 22.95
N LEU A 206 -13.06 5.48 22.90
CA LEU A 206 -12.32 5.05 24.09
C LEU A 206 -11.63 6.23 24.79
N GLU A 207 -11.19 7.22 24.02
CA GLU A 207 -10.69 8.50 24.55
C GLU A 207 -11.76 9.25 25.33
N ASN A 208 -12.98 9.34 24.77
CA ASN A 208 -14.10 9.98 25.43
C ASN A 208 -14.51 9.22 26.70
N ASN A 209 -14.57 7.89 26.64
CA ASN A 209 -14.86 7.06 27.82
C ASN A 209 -13.82 7.26 28.93
N PHE A 210 -12.52 7.25 28.58
CA PHE A 210 -11.45 7.51 29.55
C PHE A 210 -11.58 8.91 30.18
N THR A 211 -11.88 9.93 29.37
CA THR A 211 -12.07 11.31 29.85
C THR A 211 -13.27 11.40 30.79
N LEU A 212 -14.38 10.74 30.45
CA LEU A 212 -15.59 10.74 31.27
C LEU A 212 -15.36 10.03 32.61
N TYR A 213 -14.82 8.80 32.60
CA TYR A 213 -14.57 8.05 33.82
C TYR A 213 -13.54 8.73 34.71
N SER A 214 -12.49 9.33 34.13
CA SER A 214 -11.47 10.04 34.91
C SER A 214 -12.03 11.30 35.57
N ALA A 215 -12.88 12.05 34.88
CA ALA A 215 -13.57 13.20 35.45
C ALA A 215 -14.51 12.80 36.60
N GLU A 216 -15.27 11.72 36.44
CA GLU A 216 -16.17 11.19 37.48
C GLU A 216 -15.40 10.71 38.72
N THR A 217 -14.33 9.94 38.52
CA THR A 217 -13.46 9.45 39.59
C THR A 217 -12.77 10.60 40.34
N LEU A 218 -12.30 11.63 39.60
CA LEU A 218 -11.68 12.81 40.21
C LEU A 218 -12.68 13.58 41.07
N LYS A 219 -13.89 13.79 40.54
CA LYS A 219 -14.97 14.45 41.29
C LYS A 219 -15.28 13.70 42.58
N ARG A 220 -15.42 12.38 42.54
CA ARG A 220 -15.67 11.57 43.73
C ARG A 220 -14.53 11.64 44.74
N THR A 221 -13.28 11.62 44.27
CA THR A 221 -12.11 11.77 45.14
C THR A 221 -12.12 13.11 45.87
N GLN A 222 -12.58 14.18 45.21
CA GLN A 222 -12.74 15.49 45.83
C GLN A 222 -13.90 15.53 46.84
N GLU A 223 -15.00 14.80 46.58
CA GLU A 223 -16.14 14.68 47.50
C GLU A 223 -15.77 13.90 48.78
N ILE A 224 -14.92 12.85 48.67
CA ILE A 224 -14.45 12.06 49.83
C ILE A 224 -13.48 12.87 50.72
N ASN A 225 -12.73 13.81 50.15
CA ASN A 225 -11.74 14.63 50.86
C ASN A 225 -12.33 15.85 51.60
N GLN A 226 -13.63 16.12 51.46
CA GLN A 226 -14.36 17.20 52.15
C GLN A 226 -15.03 16.70 53.42
#